data_AF-A0A0K2T2Y2-F1
#
_entry.id   AF-A0A0K2T2Y2-F1
#
_cell.length_a   1.000
_cell.length_b   1.000
_cell.length_c   1.000
_cell.angle_alpha   90.00
_cell.angle_beta   90.00
_cell.angle_gamma   90.00
#
_symmetry.space_group_name_H-M   'P 1'
#
loop_
_entity.id
_entity.type
_entity.pdbx_description
1 polymer ?
#
loop_
_entity_poly.entity_id
_entity_poly.type
_entity_poly.pdbx_seq_one_letter_code
_entity_poly.pdbx_strand_id
1 'polypeptide(L)'
;MIIYLWSKLSTVSTTADQTGLSKRTLVDCYNFLREICKKYFQNKTVRLSRPWRVVEIDESKFGKTKYHRGRYQAGQWFFWGVDIDSGDCFMVEIQDRTAATMLSLIAMYVEPETTFMSDDWASYRWVYSLGMQHFTVVHKTNYVDLLTGATCLLSLSGVESRA
;
A
#
# COMPACT_ATOMS: atom_id res chain seq x y z
N MET A 1 9.27 0.26 -24.02
CA MET A 1 9.31 -1.20 -23.84
C MET A 1 9.70 -1.62 -22.41
N ILE A 2 10.88 -1.26 -21.88
CA ILE A 2 11.31 -1.69 -20.52
C ILE A 2 10.35 -1.22 -19.41
N ILE A 3 9.92 0.05 -19.44
CA ILE A 3 8.98 0.62 -18.45
C ILE A 3 7.66 -0.16 -18.42
N TYR A 4 7.13 -0.52 -19.59
CA TYR A 4 5.90 -1.31 -19.71
C TYR A 4 6.05 -2.72 -19.12
N LEU A 5 7.18 -3.37 -19.35
CA LEU A 5 7.45 -4.70 -18.79
C LEU A 5 7.65 -4.64 -17.28
N TRP A 6 8.32 -3.59 -16.80
CA TRP A 6 8.46 -3.31 -15.37
C TRP A 6 7.11 -3.05 -14.70
N SER A 7 6.23 -2.25 -15.32
CA SER A 7 4.88 -1.97 -14.79
C SER A 7 3.97 -3.19 -14.79
N LYS A 8 4.26 -4.20 -15.62
CA LYS A 8 3.61 -5.53 -15.60
C LYS A 8 4.27 -6.52 -14.63
N LEU A 9 5.18 -6.04 -13.77
CA LEU A 9 5.91 -6.87 -12.80
C LEU A 9 6.69 -8.03 -13.45
N SER A 10 7.12 -7.85 -14.71
CA SER A 10 7.87 -8.87 -15.44
C SER A 10 9.26 -9.07 -14.81
N THR A 11 9.69 -10.33 -14.72
CA THR A 11 11.02 -10.65 -14.18
C THR A 11 12.13 -10.16 -15.11
N VAL A 12 13.31 -9.87 -14.55
CA VAL A 12 14.50 -9.48 -15.34
C VAL A 12 14.85 -10.53 -16.40
N SER A 13 14.63 -11.83 -16.13
CA SER A 13 14.92 -12.87 -17.12
C SER A 13 13.94 -12.79 -18.29
N THR A 14 12.64 -12.74 -18.00
CA THR A 14 11.60 -12.61 -19.03
C THR A 14 11.81 -11.35 -19.87
N THR A 15 12.18 -10.24 -19.24
CA THR A 15 12.46 -8.98 -19.94
C THR A 15 13.73 -9.07 -20.77
N ALA A 16 14.77 -9.79 -20.32
CA ALA A 16 15.97 -10.03 -21.12
C ALA A 16 15.63 -10.81 -22.39
N ASP A 17 14.83 -11.87 -22.26
CA ASP A 17 14.41 -12.72 -23.38
C ASP A 17 13.57 -11.93 -24.41
N GLN A 18 12.71 -11.02 -23.95
CA GLN A 18 11.85 -10.21 -24.82
C GLN A 18 12.56 -9.03 -25.48
N THR A 19 13.58 -8.45 -24.82
CA THR A 19 14.22 -7.21 -25.27
C THR A 19 15.61 -7.43 -25.88
N GLY A 20 16.20 -8.61 -25.69
CA GLY A 20 17.58 -8.92 -26.08
C GLY A 20 18.65 -8.21 -25.25
N LEU A 21 18.25 -7.49 -24.18
CA LEU A 21 19.17 -6.72 -23.34
C LEU A 21 19.85 -7.61 -22.29
N SER A 22 21.06 -7.20 -21.90
CA SER A 22 21.76 -7.87 -20.82
C SER A 22 20.98 -7.75 -19.50
N LYS A 23 20.98 -8.83 -18.70
CA LYS A 23 20.36 -8.83 -17.37
C LYS A 23 20.91 -7.71 -16.48
N ARG A 24 22.20 -7.37 -16.61
CA ARG A 24 22.83 -6.28 -15.87
C ARG A 24 22.18 -4.93 -16.20
N THR A 25 22.04 -4.60 -17.48
CA THR A 25 21.38 -3.37 -17.93
C THR A 25 19.94 -3.30 -17.42
N LEU A 26 19.20 -4.41 -17.46
CA LEU A 26 17.82 -4.46 -16.98
C LEU A 26 17.70 -4.27 -15.47
N VAL A 27 18.63 -4.84 -14.69
CA VAL A 27 18.72 -4.58 -13.24
C VAL A 27 18.92 -3.10 -12.98
N ASP A 28 19.85 -2.46 -13.70
CA ASP A 28 20.12 -1.03 -13.54
C ASP A 28 18.90 -0.18 -13.91
N CYS A 29 18.22 -0.49 -15.02
CA CYS A 29 16.97 0.18 -15.39
C CYS A 29 15.87 -0.02 -14.33
N TYR A 30 15.70 -1.24 -13.80
CA TYR A 30 14.71 -1.53 -12.78
C TYR A 30 15.01 -0.80 -11.47
N ASN A 31 16.28 -0.69 -11.09
CA ASN A 31 16.69 0.09 -9.94
C ASN A 31 16.44 1.58 -10.15
N PHE A 32 16.72 2.10 -11.34
CA PHE A 32 16.41 3.48 -11.68
C PHE A 32 14.92 3.79 -11.56
N LEU A 33 14.04 2.91 -12.04
CA LEU A 33 12.58 3.07 -11.89
C LEU A 33 12.15 3.04 -10.42
N ARG A 34 12.71 2.15 -9.61
CA ARG A 34 12.45 2.11 -8.16
C ARG A 34 12.87 3.40 -7.46
N GLU A 35 14.01 3.98 -7.84
CA GLU A 35 14.47 5.25 -7.28
C GLU A 35 13.54 6.41 -7.66
N ILE A 36 12.97 6.41 -8.87
CA ILE A 36 11.94 7.39 -9.25
C ILE A 36 10.71 7.24 -8.35
N CYS A 37 10.20 6.03 -8.16
CA CYS A 37 9.05 5.78 -7.27
C CYS A 37 9.35 6.21 -5.83
N LYS A 38 10.54 5.89 -5.32
CA LYS A 38 10.97 6.32 -3.99
C LYS A 38 10.95 7.85 -3.86
N LYS A 39 11.53 8.57 -4.82
CA LYS A 39 11.53 10.03 -4.83
C LYS A 39 10.12 10.61 -4.94
N TYR A 40 9.24 9.98 -5.72
CA TYR A 40 7.84 10.39 -5.82
C TYR A 40 7.15 10.35 -4.44
N PHE A 41 7.26 9.24 -3.71
CA PHE A 41 6.64 9.12 -2.39
C PHE A 41 7.31 10.00 -1.34
N GLN A 42 8.63 10.19 -1.38
CA GLN A 42 9.34 11.08 -0.46
C GLN A 42 8.97 12.55 -0.63
N ASN A 43 8.69 12.99 -1.86
CA ASN A 43 8.37 14.38 -2.16
C ASN A 43 6.87 14.68 -2.14
N LYS A 44 6.01 13.67 -2.02
CA LYS A 44 4.56 13.85 -1.98
C LYS A 44 4.13 14.22 -0.55
N THR A 45 3.93 15.51 -0.33
CA THR A 45 3.43 16.07 0.95
C THR A 45 1.94 16.41 0.91
N VAL A 46 1.23 15.98 -0.13
CA VAL A 46 -0.19 16.30 -0.33
C VAL A 46 -1.03 15.37 0.52
N ARG A 47 -1.94 15.95 1.31
CA ARG A 47 -3.02 15.21 1.96
C ARG A 47 -3.91 14.60 0.90
N LEU A 48 -4.08 13.29 0.97
CA LEU A 48 -4.99 12.55 0.11
C LEU A 48 -6.42 12.94 0.41
N SER A 49 -7.21 12.80 -0.64
CA SER A 49 -8.65 12.96 -0.65
C SER A 49 -9.11 14.42 -0.56
N ARG A 50 -10.35 14.62 -0.99
CA ARG A 50 -11.15 15.81 -0.74
C ARG A 50 -12.29 15.36 0.19
N PRO A 51 -13.00 16.27 0.86
CA PRO A 51 -14.19 15.88 1.61
C PRO A 51 -15.10 14.97 0.78
N TRP A 52 -15.67 13.93 1.41
CA TRP A 52 -16.62 12.97 0.82
C TRP A 52 -16.07 11.92 -0.15
N ARG A 53 -14.75 11.79 -0.28
CA ARG A 53 -14.13 10.68 -1.03
C ARG A 53 -13.76 9.51 -0.14
N VAL A 54 -13.43 8.38 -0.77
CA VAL A 54 -13.05 7.15 -0.07
C VAL A 54 -11.56 6.90 -0.22
N VAL A 55 -10.88 6.68 0.91
CA VAL A 55 -9.47 6.27 0.94
C VAL A 55 -9.38 4.89 1.57
N GLU A 56 -8.75 3.97 0.84
CA GLU A 56 -8.39 2.64 1.32
C GLU A 56 -7.00 2.72 1.95
N ILE A 57 -6.85 2.19 3.16
CA ILE A 57 -5.61 2.25 3.94
C ILE A 57 -5.26 0.84 4.44
N ASP A 58 -3.97 0.53 4.39
CA ASP A 58 -3.44 -0.76 4.82
C ASP A 58 -1.98 -0.66 5.29
N GLU A 59 -1.53 -1.71 5.97
CA GLU A 59 -0.16 -1.88 6.40
C GLU A 59 0.47 -3.14 5.84
N SER A 60 1.56 -2.95 5.11
CA SER A 60 2.28 -4.03 4.48
C SER A 60 3.66 -4.21 5.11
N LYS A 61 4.00 -5.45 5.46
CA LYS A 61 5.36 -5.80 5.92
C LYS A 61 6.19 -6.30 4.75
N PHE A 62 7.22 -5.55 4.38
CA PHE A 62 8.19 -5.99 3.38
C PHE A 62 9.39 -6.64 4.07
N GLY A 63 9.52 -7.96 3.93
CA GLY A 63 10.67 -8.71 4.40
C GLY A 63 10.99 -9.87 3.47
N LYS A 64 12.27 -10.16 3.25
CA LYS A 64 12.71 -11.34 2.52
C LYS A 64 13.48 -12.27 3.45
N THR A 65 12.97 -13.48 3.66
CA THR A 65 13.83 -14.61 3.98
C THR A 65 14.51 -15.05 2.70
N LYS A 66 15.85 -15.11 2.67
CA LYS A 66 16.57 -15.70 1.54
C LYS A 66 16.10 -17.17 1.40
N TYR A 67 15.43 -17.54 0.32
CA TYR A 67 14.97 -18.92 0.04
C TYR A 67 14.12 -19.62 1.13
N HIS A 68 13.32 -18.87 1.90
CA HIS A 68 12.62 -19.42 3.09
C HIS A 68 13.55 -20.17 4.07
N ARG A 69 14.87 -19.92 4.00
CA ARG A 69 15.92 -20.60 4.77
C ARG A 69 16.95 -19.58 5.27
N GLY A 70 17.13 -19.48 6.57
CA GLY A 70 18.15 -18.64 7.21
C GLY A 70 17.58 -17.63 8.20
N ARG A 71 18.44 -16.74 8.71
CA ARG A 71 18.06 -15.70 9.70
C ARG A 71 16.95 -14.81 9.13
N TYR A 72 15.84 -14.73 9.86
CA TYR A 72 14.78 -13.77 9.59
C TYR A 72 15.39 -12.36 9.66
N GLN A 73 15.41 -11.66 8.52
CA GLN A 73 15.65 -10.23 8.55
C GLN A 73 14.33 -9.57 8.94
N ALA A 74 14.35 -8.77 10.01
CA ALA A 74 13.17 -8.04 10.43
C ALA A 74 12.68 -7.19 9.25
N GLY A 75 11.55 -7.57 8.68
CA GLY A 75 10.94 -6.82 7.57
C GLY A 75 10.56 -5.41 8.02
N GLN A 76 10.62 -4.47 7.09
CA GLN A 76 10.19 -3.09 7.30
C GLN A 76 8.67 -3.02 7.13
N TRP A 77 8.01 -2.27 8.02
CA TRP A 77 6.59 -2.02 7.92
C TRP A 77 6.35 -0.72 7.15
N PHE A 78 5.32 -0.73 6.31
CA PHE A 78 4.89 0.44 5.58
C PHE A 78 3.40 0.64 5.79
N PHE A 79 3.04 1.88 6.10
CA PHE A 79 1.68 2.37 6.11
C PHE A 79 1.41 3.04 4.77
N TRP A 80 0.33 2.66 4.10
CA TRP A 80 -0.01 3.24 2.80
C TRP A 80 -1.50 3.46 2.67
N GLY A 81 -1.87 4.34 1.76
CA GLY A 81 -3.27 4.60 1.44
C GLY A 81 -3.45 5.08 0.02
N VAL A 82 -4.63 4.86 -0.55
CA VAL A 82 -5.00 5.23 -1.91
C VAL A 82 -6.42 5.81 -1.94
N ASP A 83 -6.58 6.98 -2.54
CA ASP A 83 -7.89 7.50 -2.97
C ASP A 83 -8.36 6.65 -4.15
N ILE A 84 -9.46 5.92 -3.97
CA ILE A 84 -9.94 4.94 -4.96
C ILE A 84 -10.37 5.59 -6.28
N ASP A 85 -10.80 6.86 -6.24
CA ASP A 85 -11.32 7.54 -7.41
C ASP A 85 -10.19 8.16 -8.24
N SER A 86 -9.22 8.78 -7.57
CA SER A 86 -8.12 9.47 -8.25
C SER A 86 -6.89 8.57 -8.48
N GLY A 87 -6.76 7.48 -7.71
CA GLY A 87 -5.54 6.68 -7.65
C GLY A 87 -4.38 7.38 -6.94
N ASP A 88 -4.60 8.55 -6.34
CA ASP A 88 -3.58 9.22 -5.57
C ASP A 88 -3.28 8.44 -4.29
N CYS A 89 -2.00 8.10 -4.07
CA CYS A 89 -1.58 7.33 -2.92
C CYS A 89 -0.45 7.98 -2.11
N PHE A 90 -0.31 7.55 -0.86
CA PHE A 90 0.86 7.78 0.00
C PHE A 90 1.44 6.44 0.44
N MET A 91 2.71 6.43 0.80
CA MET A 91 3.37 5.27 1.41
C MET A 91 4.49 5.76 2.33
N VAL A 92 4.46 5.32 3.58
CA VAL A 92 5.35 5.79 4.65
C VAL A 92 5.93 4.58 5.38
N GLU A 93 7.25 4.56 5.54
CA GLU A 93 7.90 3.56 6.39
C GLU A 93 7.58 3.84 7.86
N ILE A 94 7.15 2.82 8.59
CA ILE A 94 6.81 2.92 10.01
C ILE A 94 7.61 1.90 10.82
N GLN A 95 8.06 2.32 11.99
CA GLN A 95 8.73 1.44 12.96
C GLN A 95 7.77 0.99 14.06
N ASP A 96 6.82 1.86 14.42
CA ASP A 96 5.80 1.63 15.42
C ASP A 96 4.41 1.56 14.78
N ARG A 97 3.60 0.63 15.28
CA ARG A 97 2.24 0.30 14.85
C ARG A 97 1.22 0.54 15.97
N THR A 98 1.55 1.40 16.94
CA THR A 98 0.55 1.81 17.93
C THR A 98 -0.60 2.57 17.27
N ALA A 99 -1.78 2.52 17.88
CA ALA A 99 -2.93 3.30 17.43
C ALA A 99 -2.60 4.81 17.37
N ALA A 100 -1.80 5.32 18.31
CA ALA A 100 -1.37 6.72 18.31
C ALA A 100 -0.56 7.08 17.05
N THR A 101 0.40 6.24 16.66
CA THR A 101 1.20 6.43 15.45
C THR A 101 0.33 6.37 14.20
N MET A 102 -0.57 5.40 14.11
CA MET A 102 -1.48 5.26 12.95
C MET A 102 -2.46 6.43 12.83
N LEU A 103 -3.11 6.83 13.92
CA LEU A 103 -4.01 7.99 13.93
C LEU A 103 -3.29 9.29 13.56
N SER A 104 -2.05 9.46 14.01
CA SER A 104 -1.23 10.62 13.64
C SER A 104 -0.91 10.65 12.15
N LEU A 105 -0.60 9.48 11.56
CA LEU A 105 -0.37 9.37 10.12
C LEU A 105 -1.65 9.60 9.33
N ILE A 106 -2.79 9.06 9.75
CA ILE A 106 -4.09 9.32 9.11
C ILE A 106 -4.37 10.83 9.11
N ALA A 107 -4.25 11.50 10.25
CA ALA A 107 -4.47 12.95 10.35
C ALA A 107 -3.44 13.78 9.54
N MET A 108 -2.25 13.24 9.29
CA MET A 108 -1.23 13.89 8.47
C MET A 108 -1.53 13.76 6.98
N TYR A 109 -1.96 12.58 6.52
CA TYR A 109 -2.04 12.20 5.11
C TYR A 109 -3.45 12.14 4.54
N VAL A 110 -4.51 12.24 5.35
CA VAL A 110 -5.90 12.15 4.90
C VAL A 110 -6.64 13.42 5.30
N GLU A 111 -7.37 14.03 4.38
CA GLU A 111 -8.21 15.19 4.70
C GLU A 111 -9.35 14.82 5.67
N PRO A 112 -9.69 15.72 6.62
CA PRO A 112 -10.89 15.57 7.44
C PRO A 112 -12.15 15.37 6.57
N GLU A 113 -13.17 14.69 7.11
CA GLU A 113 -14.42 14.37 6.38
C GLU A 113 -14.25 13.43 5.18
N THR A 114 -13.12 12.72 5.12
CA THR A 114 -12.91 11.59 4.20
C THR A 114 -13.51 10.31 4.80
N THR A 115 -14.05 9.48 3.92
CA THR A 115 -14.48 8.12 4.24
C THR A 115 -13.27 7.18 4.23
N PHE A 116 -13.01 6.53 5.35
CA PHE A 116 -11.87 5.66 5.55
C PHE A 116 -12.30 4.19 5.45
N MET A 117 -11.62 3.41 4.62
CA MET A 117 -11.79 1.96 4.51
C MET A 117 -10.52 1.24 4.95
N SER A 118 -10.66 0.32 5.90
CA SER A 118 -9.55 -0.54 6.35
C SER A 118 -10.05 -1.90 6.80
N ASP A 119 -9.11 -2.81 7.00
CA ASP A 119 -9.32 -4.06 7.73
C ASP A 119 -9.73 -3.80 9.19
N ASP A 120 -10.38 -4.79 9.82
CA ASP A 120 -10.84 -4.77 11.23
C ASP A 120 -9.67 -4.88 12.23
N TRP A 121 -8.76 -3.91 12.19
CA TRP A 121 -7.70 -3.80 13.16
C TRP A 121 -8.12 -2.88 14.32
N ALA A 122 -7.91 -3.37 15.55
CA ALA A 122 -8.44 -2.74 16.76
C ALA A 122 -7.96 -1.30 16.99
N SER A 123 -6.82 -0.90 16.43
CA SER A 123 -6.28 0.46 16.48
C SER A 123 -7.19 1.47 15.75
N TYR A 124 -7.90 1.04 14.71
CA TYR A 124 -8.76 1.91 13.90
C TYR A 124 -10.11 2.23 14.54
N ARG A 125 -10.49 1.54 15.62
CA ARG A 125 -11.74 1.82 16.35
C ARG A 125 -11.85 3.25 16.87
N TRP A 126 -10.71 3.93 17.02
CA TRP A 126 -10.64 5.31 17.50
C TRP A 126 -10.62 6.36 16.39
N VAL A 127 -10.68 5.97 15.11
CA VAL A 127 -10.63 6.90 13.96
C VAL A 127 -11.83 7.85 13.96
N TYR A 128 -12.98 7.47 14.51
CA TYR A 128 -14.14 8.37 14.68
C TYR A 128 -13.80 9.64 15.49
N SER A 129 -12.80 9.59 16.38
CA SER A 129 -12.34 10.77 17.13
C SER A 129 -11.74 11.86 16.25
N LEU A 130 -11.36 11.54 15.01
CA LEU A 130 -10.82 12.47 14.01
C LEU A 130 -11.92 13.11 13.14
N GLY A 131 -13.20 12.88 13.43
CA GLY A 131 -14.33 13.37 12.61
C GLY A 131 -14.46 12.67 11.26
N MET A 132 -13.87 11.48 11.13
CA MET A 132 -13.90 10.67 9.91
C MET A 132 -14.92 9.53 10.03
N GLN A 133 -15.54 9.17 8.91
CA GLN A 133 -16.38 7.98 8.83
C GLN A 133 -15.49 6.76 8.54
N HIS A 134 -15.53 5.74 9.40
CA HIS A 134 -14.80 4.48 9.18
C HIS A 134 -15.76 3.38 8.74
N PHE A 135 -15.48 2.78 7.59
CA PHE A 135 -16.03 1.50 7.16
C PHE A 135 -14.98 0.41 7.35
N THR A 136 -15.37 -0.64 8.04
CA THR A 136 -14.50 -1.78 8.29
C THR A 136 -14.84 -2.92 7.34
N VAL A 137 -13.86 -3.40 6.58
CA VAL A 137 -14.02 -4.61 5.78
C VAL A 137 -13.70 -5.82 6.67
N VAL A 138 -14.73 -6.58 7.02
CA VAL A 138 -14.59 -7.78 7.84
C VAL A 138 -14.35 -9.00 6.94
N HIS A 139 -13.10 -9.47 6.91
CA HIS A 139 -12.59 -10.61 6.12
C HIS A 139 -13.27 -11.97 6.37
N LYS A 140 -14.29 -12.06 7.22
CA LYS A 140 -14.96 -13.34 7.54
C LYS A 140 -16.19 -13.64 6.70
N THR A 141 -16.84 -12.66 6.06
CA THR A 141 -18.16 -12.92 5.47
C THR A 141 -18.48 -12.19 4.17
N ASN A 142 -17.80 -11.11 3.79
CA ASN A 142 -18.19 -10.33 2.60
C ASN A 142 -16.97 -9.86 1.81
N TYR A 143 -16.80 -10.38 0.59
CA TYR A 143 -15.83 -9.88 -0.40
C TYR A 143 -16.30 -8.57 -1.07
N VAL A 144 -17.54 -8.15 -0.81
CA VAL A 144 -18.17 -6.91 -1.27
C VAL A 144 -19.12 -6.47 -0.15
N ASP A 145 -19.03 -5.21 0.28
CA ASP A 145 -20.07 -4.66 1.16
C ASP A 145 -21.38 -4.56 0.36
N LEU A 146 -22.38 -5.37 0.75
CA LEU A 146 -23.66 -5.48 0.06
C LEU A 146 -24.51 -4.20 0.12
N LEU A 147 -24.19 -3.25 1.02
CA LEU A 147 -24.91 -1.98 1.14
C LEU A 147 -24.33 -0.88 0.26
N THR A 148 -23.02 -0.91 0.01
CA THR A 148 -22.29 0.17 -0.69
C THR A 148 -21.71 -0.27 -2.03
N GLY A 149 -21.65 -1.58 -2.31
CA GLY A 149 -20.97 -2.13 -3.49
C GLY A 149 -19.44 -1.99 -3.43
N ALA A 150 -18.90 -1.47 -2.32
CA ALA A 150 -17.48 -1.23 -2.17
C ALA A 150 -16.73 -2.56 -2.11
N THR A 151 -15.76 -2.72 -3.01
CA THR A 151 -14.84 -3.86 -3.06
C THR A 151 -13.47 -3.36 -2.61
N CYS A 152 -12.93 -3.93 -1.54
CA CYS A 152 -11.57 -3.66 -1.09
C CYS A 152 -10.60 -4.15 -2.18
N LEU A 153 -9.81 -3.26 -2.80
CA LEU A 153 -8.80 -3.65 -3.79
C LEU A 153 -7.73 -4.56 -3.15
N LEU A 154 -7.57 -4.48 -1.83
CA LEU A 154 -6.75 -5.36 -0.98
C LEU A 154 -7.10 -6.85 -1.07
N SER A 155 -8.32 -7.22 -1.48
CA SER A 155 -8.75 -8.62 -1.56
C SER A 155 -8.19 -9.40 -2.77
N LEU A 156 -7.63 -8.71 -3.77
CA LEU A 156 -7.10 -9.35 -4.99
C LEU A 156 -5.60 -9.68 -4.92
N SER A 157 -4.87 -9.15 -3.94
CA SER A 157 -3.44 -9.43 -3.74
C SER A 157 -3.23 -10.28 -2.50
N GLY A 158 -3.52 -11.59 -2.60
CA GLY A 158 -3.31 -12.57 -1.54
C GLY A 158 -1.89 -12.58 -0.95
N VAL A 159 -1.66 -11.68 0.01
CA VAL A 159 -0.54 -11.69 0.94
C VAL A 159 -1.17 -11.90 2.30
N GLU A 160 -0.98 -13.11 2.83
CA GLU A 160 -1.57 -13.57 4.09
C GLU A 160 -1.36 -12.56 5.23
N SER A 161 -2.39 -11.80 5.58
CA SER A 161 -2.51 -11.10 6.84
C SER A 161 -2.94 -12.11 7.92
N ARG A 162 -1.95 -12.83 8.48
CA ARG A 162 -2.10 -13.53 9.75
C ARG A 162 -1.08 -12.99 10.75
N ALA A 163 -1.56 -12.15 11.66
CA ALA A 163 -1.05 -12.02 13.03
C ALA A 163 -2.18 -11.54 13.93
#